data_AF-A0A7S0FWQ3-F1
#
_entry.id   AF-A0A7S0FWQ3-F1
#
_cell.length_a   1.000
_cell.length_b   1.000
_cell.length_c   1.000
_cell.angle_alpha   90.00
_cell.angle_beta   90.00
_cell.angle_gamma   90.00
#
_symmetry.space_group_name_H-M   'P 1'
#
loop_
_entity.id
_entity.type
_entity.pdbx_description
1 polymer ?
#
loop_
_entity_poly.entity_id
_entity_poly.type
_entity_poly.pdbx_seq_one_letter_code
_entity_poly.pdbx_strand_id
1 'polypeptide(L)'
;GVHWVFAPALSVVKDIRWGRSYEAFGDDFDLAARLGEAAVRGLQANHTVACAKHWIGDGETAFCSGSHVFDQGDCPLSEEELRRTHMRPYVACLQAGCQTVMASFSS
;
A
#
# COMPACT_ATOMS: atom_id res chain seq x y z
N GLY A 1 24.49 7.33 5.80
CA GLY A 1 23.86 6.59 4.67
C GLY A 1 22.40 6.98 4.60
N VAL A 2 21.60 6.45 3.68
CA VAL A 2 20.13 6.70 3.69
C VAL A 2 19.54 6.10 4.96
N HIS A 3 18.79 6.88 5.73
CA HIS A 3 18.23 6.46 7.03
C HIS A 3 16.71 6.24 7.01
N TRP A 4 16.07 6.54 5.88
CA TRP A 4 14.63 6.42 5.68
C TRP A 4 14.34 5.97 4.26
N VAL A 5 13.59 4.88 4.13
CA VAL A 5 13.24 4.27 2.86
C VAL A 5 11.72 4.28 2.68
N PHE A 6 11.28 4.73 1.51
CA PHE A 6 9.87 4.76 1.13
C PHE A 6 9.40 3.41 0.61
N ALA A 7 9.40 2.40 1.49
CA ALA A 7 8.96 1.03 1.22
C ALA A 7 8.49 0.35 2.52
N PRO A 8 7.62 -0.67 2.43
CA PRO A 8 7.07 -1.28 1.22
C PRO A 8 5.83 -0.58 0.65
N ALA A 9 5.56 -0.82 -0.64
CA ALA A 9 4.24 -0.53 -1.24
C ALA A 9 3.27 -1.68 -0.91
N LEU A 10 2.11 -1.34 -0.36
CA LEU A 10 1.08 -2.26 0.15
C LEU A 10 -0.22 -2.16 -0.63
N SER A 11 -0.21 -1.44 -1.77
CA SER A 11 -1.31 -1.42 -2.72
C SER A 11 -1.70 -2.85 -3.08
N VAL A 12 -3.01 -3.11 -3.11
CA VAL A 12 -3.56 -4.41 -3.54
C VAL A 12 -4.29 -4.18 -4.84
N VAL A 13 -3.77 -4.74 -5.92
CA VAL A 13 -4.20 -4.40 -7.28
C VAL A 13 -5.49 -5.15 -7.62
N LYS A 14 -6.58 -4.41 -7.85
CA LYS A 14 -7.84 -5.00 -8.35
C LYS A 14 -8.06 -4.83 -9.84
N ASP A 15 -7.40 -3.85 -10.44
CA ASP A 15 -7.38 -3.66 -11.89
C ASP A 15 -5.95 -3.54 -12.41
N ILE A 16 -5.51 -4.54 -13.18
CA ILE A 16 -4.14 -4.62 -13.70
C ILE A 16 -3.80 -3.51 -14.70
N ARG A 17 -4.79 -2.74 -15.17
CA ARG A 17 -4.56 -1.57 -16.03
C ARG A 17 -3.95 -0.40 -15.26
N TRP A 18 -4.00 -0.40 -13.92
CA TRP A 18 -3.37 0.62 -13.10
C TRP A 18 -1.85 0.61 -13.29
N GLY A 19 -1.28 1.74 -13.68
CA GLY A 19 0.11 1.85 -14.13
C GLY A 19 1.18 1.51 -13.10
N ARG A 20 0.80 1.45 -11.81
CA ARG A 20 1.70 1.16 -10.68
C ARG A 20 1.54 -0.26 -10.14
N SER A 21 0.82 -1.13 -10.86
CA SER A 21 0.58 -2.52 -10.47
C SER A 21 1.85 -3.31 -10.15
N TYR A 22 2.98 -2.97 -10.80
CA TYR A 22 4.27 -3.62 -10.57
C TYR A 22 4.93 -3.28 -9.21
N GLU A 23 4.47 -2.23 -8.53
CA GLU A 23 4.98 -1.86 -7.19
C GLU A 23 4.37 -2.74 -6.09
N ALA A 24 3.19 -3.31 -6.36
CA ALA A 24 2.43 -4.11 -5.41
C ALA A 24 3.00 -5.52 -5.26
N PHE A 25 2.70 -6.14 -4.12
CA PHE A 25 2.96 -7.57 -3.90
C PHE A 25 1.98 -8.50 -4.64
N GLY A 26 0.90 -7.95 -5.19
CA GLY A 26 -0.13 -8.68 -5.92
C GLY A 26 -1.54 -8.13 -5.68
N ASP A 27 -2.53 -9.00 -5.87
CA ASP A 27 -3.96 -8.73 -5.73
C ASP A 27 -4.58 -9.35 -4.45
N ASP A 28 -3.78 -10.03 -3.64
CA ASP A 28 -4.21 -10.71 -2.40
C ASP A 28 -3.79 -9.94 -1.13
N PHE A 29 -4.76 -9.71 -0.24
CA PHE A 29 -4.55 -8.95 1.00
C PHE A 29 -3.68 -9.67 2.01
N ASP A 30 -3.78 -11.00 2.12
CA ASP A 30 -3.01 -11.80 3.07
C ASP A 30 -1.55 -11.95 2.65
N LEU A 31 -1.30 -12.08 1.34
CA LEU A 31 0.02 -12.04 0.75
C LEU A 31 0.68 -10.68 0.97
N ALA A 32 -0.02 -9.58 0.66
CA ALA A 32 0.50 -8.24 0.87
C ALA A 32 0.82 -7.97 2.36
N ALA A 33 -0.01 -8.46 3.29
CA ALA A 33 0.27 -8.36 4.72
C ALA A 33 1.54 -9.13 5.13
N ARG A 34 1.66 -10.40 4.72
CA ARG A 34 2.80 -11.25 5.07
C ARG A 34 4.12 -10.72 4.50
N LEU A 35 4.12 -10.29 3.24
CA LEU A 35 5.32 -9.77 2.58
C LEU A 35 5.66 -8.35 3.05
N GLY A 36 4.65 -7.52 3.31
CA GLY A 36 4.84 -6.20 3.90
C GLY A 36 5.49 -6.26 5.29
N GLU A 37 4.98 -7.13 6.17
CA GLU A 37 5.56 -7.37 7.49
C GLU A 37 7.04 -7.79 7.38
N ALA A 38 7.34 -8.76 6.50
CA ALA A 38 8.71 -9.23 6.30
C ALA A 38 9.64 -8.11 5.79
N ALA A 39 9.15 -7.28 4.86
CA ALA A 39 9.89 -6.14 4.32
C ALA A 39 10.21 -5.10 5.40
N VAL A 40 9.23 -4.75 6.24
CA VAL A 40 9.42 -3.80 7.36
C VAL A 40 10.47 -4.33 8.34
N ARG A 41 10.37 -5.60 8.76
CA ARG A 41 11.35 -6.22 9.66
C ARG A 41 12.76 -6.19 9.06
N GLY A 42 12.89 -6.51 7.77
CA GLY A 42 14.18 -6.51 7.07
C GLY A 42 14.81 -5.11 6.94
N LEU A 43 14.01 -4.10 6.59
CA LEU A 43 14.47 -2.71 6.48
C LEU A 43 14.93 -2.18 7.85
N GLN A 44 14.13 -2.38 8.88
CA GLN A 44 14.40 -1.79 10.20
C GLN A 44 15.46 -2.54 11.01
N ALA A 45 15.72 -3.83 10.71
CA ALA A 45 16.86 -4.55 11.27
C ALA A 45 18.21 -3.91 10.88
N ASN A 46 18.26 -3.18 9.77
CA ASN A 46 19.44 -2.46 9.28
C ASN A 46 19.44 -0.97 9.68
N HIS A 47 18.81 -0.62 10.82
CA HIS A 47 18.73 0.75 11.35
C HIS A 47 18.20 1.78 10.35
N THR A 48 17.29 1.37 9.46
CA THR A 48 16.67 2.22 8.45
C THR A 48 15.17 2.29 8.69
N VAL A 49 14.61 3.50 8.77
CA VAL A 49 13.16 3.73 8.94
C VAL A 49 12.41 3.22 7.72
N ALA A 50 11.38 2.38 7.93
CA ALA A 50 10.48 1.94 6.87
C ALA A 50 9.24 2.87 6.75
N CYS A 51 8.64 2.90 5.57
CA CYS A 51 7.45 3.69 5.27
C CYS A 51 6.46 2.87 4.43
N ALA A 52 5.37 2.43 5.07
CA ALA A 52 4.28 1.75 4.37
C ALA A 52 3.51 2.73 3.48
N LYS A 53 3.29 2.39 2.20
CA LYS A 53 2.66 3.29 1.22
C LYS A 53 1.74 2.54 0.23
N HIS A 54 0.72 3.17 -0.37
CA HIS A 54 0.19 4.51 -0.10
C HIS A 54 -1.18 4.38 0.57
N TRP A 55 -1.31 4.93 1.76
CA TRP A 55 -2.53 4.85 2.56
C TRP A 55 -3.60 5.83 2.03
N ILE A 56 -4.69 5.41 1.42
CA ILE A 56 -5.09 4.02 1.15
C ILE A 56 -5.95 3.94 -0.12
N GLY A 57 -6.05 2.75 -0.71
CA GLY A 57 -7.01 2.45 -1.78
C GLY A 57 -6.51 2.73 -3.20
N ASP A 58 -5.22 3.07 -3.37
CA ASP A 58 -4.64 3.38 -4.69
C ASP A 58 -4.69 2.21 -5.68
N GLY A 59 -4.69 0.97 -5.21
CA GLY A 59 -4.84 -0.23 -6.04
C GLY A 59 -6.27 -0.57 -6.48
N GLU A 60 -7.29 0.21 -6.04
CA GLU A 60 -8.71 -0.01 -6.33
C GLU A 60 -9.40 1.26 -6.87
N THR A 61 -8.66 2.13 -7.57
CA THR A 61 -9.27 3.30 -8.21
C THR A 61 -10.19 2.91 -9.37
N ALA A 62 -11.29 3.64 -9.52
CA ALA A 62 -12.29 3.37 -10.54
C ALA A 62 -11.77 3.70 -11.95
N PHE A 63 -12.19 2.91 -12.94
CA PHE A 63 -11.89 3.22 -14.33
C PHE A 63 -12.48 4.57 -14.74
N CYS A 64 -11.72 5.36 -15.50
CA CYS A 64 -12.04 6.73 -15.88
C CYS A 64 -12.17 7.70 -14.69
N SER A 65 -11.54 7.40 -13.56
CA SER A 65 -11.34 8.34 -12.46
C SER A 65 -9.84 8.64 -12.32
N GLY A 66 -9.47 9.91 -12.21
CA GLY A 66 -8.08 10.34 -12.04
C GLY A 66 -7.26 10.53 -13.33
N SER A 67 -5.96 10.66 -13.14
CA SER A 67 -4.98 10.84 -14.22
C SER A 67 -4.76 9.55 -15.00
N HIS A 68 -4.49 9.66 -16.30
CA HIS A 68 -4.27 8.49 -17.17
C HIS A 68 -5.40 7.44 -17.07
N VAL A 69 -6.65 7.87 -16.83
CA VAL A 69 -7.85 7.03 -16.74
C VAL A 69 -7.94 6.17 -15.47
N PHE A 70 -6.90 6.12 -14.63
CA PHE A 70 -6.87 5.24 -13.43
C PHE A 70 -6.04 5.82 -12.28
N ASP A 71 -4.84 6.32 -12.54
CA ASP A 71 -3.89 6.67 -11.48
C ASP A 71 -4.33 7.93 -10.73
N GLN A 72 -4.25 7.91 -9.40
CA GLN A 72 -4.75 8.99 -8.53
C GLN A 72 -6.27 9.21 -8.71
N GLY A 73 -7.00 8.16 -9.08
CA GLY A 73 -8.45 8.16 -9.22
C GLY A 73 -9.20 8.02 -7.91
N ASP A 74 -10.52 7.93 -8.05
CA ASP A 74 -11.46 7.74 -6.94
C ASP A 74 -11.48 6.25 -6.54
N CYS A 75 -11.32 5.95 -5.26
CA CYS A 75 -11.53 4.64 -4.67
C CYS A 75 -12.98 4.55 -4.18
N PRO A 76 -13.89 3.84 -4.89
CA PRO A 76 -15.31 3.85 -4.60
C PRO A 76 -15.71 2.91 -3.46
N LEU A 77 -14.86 2.79 -2.43
CA LEU A 77 -15.07 1.92 -1.28
C LEU A 77 -15.55 2.71 -0.07
N SER A 78 -16.48 2.13 0.68
CA SER A 78 -16.83 2.62 2.00
C SER A 78 -15.67 2.43 3.00
N GLU A 79 -15.69 3.19 4.10
CA GLU A 79 -14.73 3.00 5.19
C GLU A 79 -14.73 1.55 5.71
N GLU A 80 -15.91 0.95 5.85
CA GLU A 80 -16.04 -0.44 6.32
C GLU A 80 -15.37 -1.44 5.37
N GLU A 81 -15.55 -1.26 4.05
CA GLU A 81 -14.88 -2.07 3.05
C GLU A 81 -13.36 -1.90 3.13
N LEU A 82 -12.87 -0.66 3.22
CA LEU A 82 -11.44 -0.35 3.38
C LEU A 82 -10.86 -1.02 4.63
N ARG A 83 -11.54 -0.90 5.78
CA ARG A 83 -11.12 -1.53 7.05
C ARG A 83 -11.01 -3.04 6.93
N ARG A 84 -11.97 -3.67 6.25
CA ARG A 84 -12.04 -5.12 6.07
C ARG A 84 -11.06 -5.65 5.02
N THR A 85 -10.52 -4.79 4.16
CA THR A 85 -9.68 -5.17 3.02
C THR A 85 -8.33 -4.44 3.03
N HIS A 86 -8.24 -3.26 2.43
CA HIS A 86 -7.03 -2.49 2.16
C HIS A 86 -6.25 -2.07 3.41
N MET A 87 -6.90 -1.99 4.58
CA MET A 87 -6.22 -1.66 5.83
C MET A 87 -5.42 -2.85 6.40
N ARG A 88 -5.76 -4.09 6.04
CA ARG A 88 -5.15 -5.30 6.63
C ARG A 88 -3.63 -5.34 6.47
N PRO A 89 -3.04 -5.08 5.29
CA PRO A 89 -1.58 -5.07 5.14
C PRO A 89 -0.88 -4.01 6.00
N TYR A 90 -1.51 -2.84 6.18
CA TYR A 90 -0.94 -1.78 7.02
C TYR A 90 -0.98 -2.13 8.49
N VAL A 91 -2.06 -2.75 8.97
CA VAL A 91 -2.14 -3.23 10.36
C VAL A 91 -0.99 -4.20 10.64
N ALA A 92 -0.73 -5.15 9.73
CA ALA A 92 0.41 -6.07 9.86
C ALA A 92 1.76 -5.33 9.88
N CYS A 93 1.98 -4.39 8.97
CA CYS A 93 3.20 -3.57 8.94
C CYS A 93 3.39 -2.70 10.20
N LEU A 94 2.32 -2.10 10.72
CA LEU A 94 2.34 -1.31 11.96
C LEU A 94 2.65 -2.19 13.17
N GLN A 95 2.06 -3.39 13.25
CA GLN A 95 2.37 -4.39 14.28
C GLN A 95 3.82 -4.89 14.18
N ALA A 96 4.38 -4.94 12.98
CA ALA A 96 5.79 -5.24 12.73
C ALA A 96 6.74 -4.06 13.09
N GLY A 97 6.19 -2.93 13.52
CA GLY A 97 6.93 -1.76 13.98
C GLY A 97 7.23 -0.72 12.91
N CYS A 98 6.52 -0.72 11.77
CA CYS A 98 6.70 0.30 10.73
C CYS A 98 6.51 1.70 11.32
N GLN A 99 7.51 2.56 11.11
CA GLN A 99 7.60 3.85 11.81
C GLN A 99 6.88 5.01 11.09
N THR A 100 6.63 4.88 9.79
CA THR A 100 5.96 5.93 9.00
C THR A 100 4.97 5.35 8.00
N VAL A 101 3.97 6.14 7.62
CA VAL A 101 2.98 5.80 6.60
C VAL A 101 2.87 6.98 5.63
N MET A 102 2.89 6.69 4.33
CA MET A 102 2.71 7.70 3.28
C MET A 102 1.27 7.67 2.78
N ALA A 103 0.61 8.83 2.73
CA ALA A 103 -0.75 8.93 2.21
C ALA A 103 -0.82 8.69 0.69
N SER A 104 -1.96 8.21 0.22
CA SER A 104 -2.32 8.07 -1.19
C SER A 104 -2.71 9.42 -1.78
N PHE A 105 -2.63 9.53 -3.10
CA PHE A 105 -3.21 10.61 -3.88
C PHE A 105 -4.69 10.38 -4.21
N SER A 106 -5.18 9.15 -4.12
CA SER A 106 -6.56 8.77 -4.44
C SER A 106 -7.59 9.43 -3.52
N SER A 107 -8.79 9.66 -4.05
CA SER A 107 -9.96 10.20 -3.33
C SER A 107 -10.98 9.14 -2.94
#